data_AF-A0A8S3SZE7-F1
#
_entry.id   AF-A0A8S3SZE7-F1
#
_cell.length_a   1.000
_cell.length_b   1.000
_cell.length_c   1.000
_cell.angle_alpha   90.00
_cell.angle_beta   90.00
_cell.angle_gamma   90.00
#
_symmetry.space_group_name_H-M   'P 1'
#
loop_
_entity.id
_entity.type
_entity.pdbx_description
1 polymer ?
#
loop_
_entity_poly.entity_id
_entity_poly.type
_entity_poly.pdbx_seq_one_letter_code
_entity_poly.pdbx_strand_id
1 'polypeptide(L)'
;MLGKGYLKITDYFYFKPFCIRETTPCKEQRCSLSGLYNRNTGNSHTKSTTVKEGKVAEILCKKAGQIIQVTSADYGKKPGNDNKCNDPNADTIVKGSSYSKGSCFSPTALTIVQGLCDDLTTCSVTADDATFTDSTCDASKSEKLKISYVCQKPSGPVYERWGAVTCPTSASLIYAGVMGGANFGGTGSGSNFLCLPTNPSTGGTNFTLGTDKGAIFGTQLITDSAGPYSSSLDSLELTCALCQTKSAETTFMYPGYPVCPAGFDLEYAGYLVSEKATSGRTSKGYLCLDASRLL
;
A
#
# COMPACT_ATOMS: atom_id res chain seq x y z
N MET A 1 -9.32 -32.13 6.36
CA MET A 1 -8.04 -31.71 6.96
C MET A 1 -8.07 -32.15 8.42
N LEU A 2 -7.27 -33.14 8.83
CA LEU A 2 -7.24 -33.64 10.21
C LEU A 2 -6.05 -33.00 10.95
N GLY A 3 -6.30 -31.88 11.64
CA GLY A 3 -5.29 -31.13 12.41
C GLY A 3 -5.31 -29.63 12.11
N LYS A 4 -4.98 -28.79 13.10
CA LYS A 4 -4.84 -27.34 12.97
C LYS A 4 -3.58 -26.87 13.71
N GLY A 5 -2.95 -25.81 13.19
CA GLY A 5 -1.87 -25.09 13.85
C GLY A 5 -2.42 -24.00 14.76
N TYR A 6 -1.72 -23.66 15.84
CA TYR A 6 -2.18 -22.68 16.83
C TYR A 6 -1.18 -21.54 17.02
N LEU A 7 -1.66 -20.32 16.83
CA LEU A 7 -0.98 -19.08 17.19
C LEU A 7 -1.56 -18.53 18.50
N LYS A 8 -0.68 -17.97 19.33
CA LYS A 8 -1.03 -17.19 20.51
C LYS A 8 -0.40 -15.80 20.42
N ILE A 9 -1.10 -14.81 20.95
CA ILE A 9 -0.52 -13.49 21.21
C ILE A 9 0.51 -13.66 22.31
N THR A 10 1.70 -13.11 22.09
CA THR A 10 2.78 -13.22 23.08
C THR A 10 2.45 -12.40 24.32
N ASP A 11 2.87 -12.87 25.50
CA ASP A 11 2.55 -12.31 26.82
C ASP A 11 2.92 -10.82 27.01
N TYR A 12 3.73 -10.25 26.11
CA TYR A 12 4.05 -8.84 26.10
C TYR A 12 3.28 -8.11 24.99
N PHE A 13 2.23 -7.39 25.40
CA PHE A 13 1.31 -6.58 24.60
C PHE A 13 2.02 -5.41 23.91
N TYR A 14 2.78 -5.69 22.86
CA TYR A 14 3.34 -4.64 22.03
C TYR A 14 2.47 -4.48 20.78
N PHE A 15 1.87 -3.31 20.64
CA PHE A 15 1.53 -2.77 19.32
C PHE A 15 2.82 -2.78 18.50
N LYS A 16 2.77 -3.43 17.34
CA LYS A 16 3.94 -3.60 16.48
C LYS A 16 3.66 -3.03 15.11
N PRO A 17 4.41 -2.01 14.70
CA PRO A 17 4.35 -1.51 13.36
C PRO A 17 5.12 -2.46 12.45
N PHE A 18 4.49 -2.78 11.35
CA PHE A 18 5.17 -3.19 10.14
C PHE A 18 5.52 -1.91 9.40
N CYS A 19 6.80 -1.73 9.08
CA CYS A 19 7.35 -0.48 8.59
C CYS A 19 7.82 -0.62 7.15
N ILE A 20 7.60 0.42 6.36
CA ILE A 20 8.14 0.60 5.02
C ILE A 20 9.02 1.83 4.95
N ARG A 21 9.94 1.86 3.99
CA ARG A 21 10.62 3.10 3.60
C ARG A 21 10.35 3.36 2.14
N GLU A 22 9.60 4.40 1.84
CA GLU A 22 9.41 4.85 0.46
C GLU A 22 10.73 5.35 -0.13
N THR A 23 10.96 5.09 -1.42
CA THR A 23 12.00 5.83 -2.15
C THR A 23 11.61 7.30 -2.08
N THR A 24 12.38 8.15 -1.42
CA THR A 24 12.12 9.58 -1.45
C THR A 24 12.17 10.03 -2.92
N PRO A 25 11.08 10.57 -3.50
CA PRO A 25 11.20 11.27 -4.75
C PRO A 25 12.16 12.42 -4.49
N CYS A 26 13.19 12.62 -5.34
CA CYS A 26 14.07 13.78 -5.24
C CYS A 26 13.23 15.08 -5.29
N LYS A 27 12.78 15.56 -4.14
CA LYS A 27 12.23 16.88 -3.91
C LYS A 27 13.06 17.52 -2.82
N GLU A 28 13.81 18.52 -3.25
CA GLU A 28 14.50 19.53 -2.43
C GLU A 28 15.62 19.04 -1.51
N GLN A 29 16.79 18.76 -2.11
CA GLN A 29 18.04 19.40 -1.71
C GLN A 29 19.08 19.19 -2.81
N ARG A 30 19.86 20.24 -3.10
CA ARG A 30 20.87 20.33 -4.15
C ARG A 30 21.64 19.02 -4.35
N CYS A 31 21.35 18.27 -5.42
CA CYS A 31 22.24 17.22 -5.89
C CYS A 31 23.47 17.88 -6.52
N SER A 32 24.51 18.10 -5.72
CA SER A 32 25.88 18.25 -6.21
C SER A 32 26.67 16.98 -5.90
N LEU A 33 27.23 16.45 -6.99
CA LEU A 33 28.43 15.63 -7.12
C LEU A 33 28.31 14.10 -6.98
N SER A 34 28.52 13.49 -8.16
CA SER A 34 29.36 12.33 -8.45
C SER A 34 28.97 10.95 -7.91
N GLY A 35 28.65 10.07 -8.86
CA GLY A 35 28.93 8.63 -8.75
C GLY A 35 27.70 7.78 -8.43
N LEU A 36 27.34 6.92 -9.39
CA LEU A 36 26.37 5.83 -9.29
C LEU A 36 24.88 6.21 -9.41
N TYR A 37 24.56 6.91 -10.51
CA TYR A 37 23.21 6.88 -11.10
C TYR A 37 22.91 5.46 -11.60
N ASN A 38 22.13 4.70 -10.84
CA ASN A 38 21.66 3.37 -11.26
C ASN A 38 20.63 3.56 -12.39
N ARG A 39 21.12 3.53 -13.65
CA ARG A 39 20.30 3.47 -14.86
C ARG A 39 19.59 2.12 -14.95
N ASN A 40 18.54 1.93 -14.18
CA ASN A 40 17.60 0.83 -14.39
C ASN A 40 16.14 1.26 -14.19
N THR A 41 15.83 2.54 -14.44
CA THR A 41 14.46 2.95 -14.75
C THR A 41 14.29 2.87 -16.28
N GLY A 42 13.73 1.77 -16.75
CA GLY A 42 13.29 1.69 -18.15
C GLY A 42 12.37 2.88 -18.44
N ASN A 43 12.64 3.59 -19.55
CA ASN A 43 11.89 4.74 -20.07
C ASN A 43 10.38 4.69 -19.78
N SER A 44 9.94 5.14 -18.62
CA SER A 44 8.53 5.44 -18.38
C SER A 44 8.35 6.89 -18.77
N HIS A 45 8.06 7.11 -20.06
CA HIS A 45 7.78 8.44 -20.57
C HIS A 45 6.58 9.02 -19.79
N THR A 46 6.79 10.18 -19.17
CA THR A 46 5.71 10.96 -18.56
C THR A 46 4.63 11.20 -19.60
N LYS A 47 3.42 10.70 -19.30
CA LYS A 47 2.21 10.95 -20.07
C LYS A 47 1.50 12.16 -19.50
N SER A 48 0.68 12.82 -20.30
CA SER A 48 -0.18 13.87 -19.80
C SER A 48 -1.52 13.87 -20.52
N THR A 49 -2.56 14.31 -19.82
CA THR A 49 -3.88 14.59 -20.37
C THR A 49 -4.28 16.02 -20.00
N THR A 50 -5.02 16.69 -20.87
CA THR A 50 -5.52 18.04 -20.61
C THR A 50 -6.94 18.15 -21.13
N VAL A 51 -7.86 18.50 -20.24
CA VAL A 51 -9.27 18.67 -20.57
C VAL A 51 -9.74 20.06 -20.14
N LYS A 52 -10.76 20.56 -20.84
CA LYS A 52 -11.43 21.81 -20.45
C LYS A 52 -12.39 21.54 -19.30
N GLU A 53 -12.78 22.59 -18.61
CA GLU A 53 -13.88 22.57 -17.64
C GLU A 53 -15.14 21.85 -18.18
N GLY A 54 -15.82 21.11 -17.30
CA GLY A 54 -16.98 20.29 -17.60
C GLY A 54 -16.67 19.01 -18.40
N LYS A 55 -15.40 18.69 -18.65
CA LYS A 55 -14.97 17.44 -19.32
C LYS A 55 -14.27 16.51 -18.34
N VAL A 56 -14.27 15.23 -18.69
CA VAL A 56 -13.63 14.17 -17.91
C VAL A 56 -12.27 13.84 -18.51
N ALA A 57 -11.23 13.87 -17.67
CA ALA A 57 -9.91 13.39 -17.99
C ALA A 57 -9.84 11.87 -17.73
N GLU A 58 -9.75 11.09 -18.81
CA GLU A 58 -9.56 9.64 -18.73
C GLU A 58 -8.07 9.28 -18.77
N ILE A 59 -7.64 8.43 -17.83
CA ILE A 59 -6.27 7.98 -17.64
C ILE A 59 -6.26 6.45 -17.69
N LEU A 60 -5.29 5.87 -18.43
CA LEU A 60 -5.18 4.42 -18.60
C LEU A 60 -3.72 3.96 -18.73
N CYS A 61 -3.37 2.94 -17.96
CA CYS A 61 -2.14 2.16 -18.13
C CYS A 61 -2.40 0.87 -18.92
N LYS A 62 -1.97 0.88 -20.19
CA LYS A 62 -2.27 -0.17 -21.17
C LYS A 62 -1.56 -1.50 -20.94
N LYS A 63 -0.41 -1.52 -20.25
CA LYS A 63 0.36 -2.76 -20.04
C LYS A 63 -0.11 -3.45 -18.77
N ALA A 64 -0.22 -4.78 -18.82
CA ALA A 64 -0.61 -5.58 -17.67
C ALA A 64 0.33 -5.36 -16.47
N GLY A 65 -0.28 -5.19 -15.29
CA GLY A 65 0.42 -4.95 -14.03
C GLY A 65 1.00 -3.54 -13.87
N GLN A 66 0.71 -2.59 -14.78
CA GLN A 66 1.06 -1.19 -14.56
C GLN A 66 -0.06 -0.44 -13.82
N ILE A 67 0.36 0.41 -12.90
CA ILE A 67 -0.49 1.34 -12.16
C ILE A 67 -0.15 2.79 -12.52
N ILE A 68 -1.12 3.68 -12.33
CA ILE A 68 -0.98 5.11 -12.49
C ILE A 68 -0.21 5.67 -11.29
N GLN A 69 0.80 6.49 -11.56
CA GLN A 69 1.41 7.36 -10.56
C GLN A 69 1.36 8.80 -11.08
N VAL A 70 0.56 9.64 -10.42
CA VAL A 70 0.37 11.04 -10.75
C VAL A 70 1.60 11.82 -10.30
N THR A 71 2.21 12.54 -11.24
CA THR A 71 3.44 13.32 -10.99
C THR A 71 3.15 14.82 -10.86
N SER A 72 2.08 15.30 -11.48
CA SER A 72 1.59 16.67 -11.32
C SER A 72 0.10 16.74 -11.67
N ALA A 73 -0.66 17.63 -11.03
CA ALA A 73 -1.97 18.03 -11.51
C ALA A 73 -2.19 19.52 -11.26
N ASP A 74 -2.70 20.20 -12.28
CA ASP A 74 -3.04 21.63 -12.25
C ASP A 74 -4.50 21.76 -12.73
N TYR A 75 -5.38 22.29 -11.89
CA TYR A 75 -6.72 22.73 -12.31
C TYR A 75 -6.78 24.25 -12.20
N GLY A 76 -7.05 24.92 -13.32
CA GLY A 76 -7.15 26.38 -13.38
C GLY A 76 -6.62 26.96 -14.69
N LYS A 77 -5.98 28.14 -14.63
CA LYS A 77 -5.57 28.91 -15.81
C LYS A 77 -4.14 29.46 -15.68
N LYS A 78 -3.28 29.10 -16.65
CA LYS A 78 -1.97 29.74 -16.89
C LYS A 78 -2.16 31.16 -17.42
N PRO A 79 -1.23 32.10 -17.16
CA PRO A 79 -1.34 33.43 -17.74
C PRO A 79 -1.22 33.32 -19.26
N GLY A 80 -2.15 33.95 -19.98
CA GLY A 80 -1.91 34.33 -21.37
C GLY A 80 -1.13 35.65 -21.42
N ASN A 81 -0.76 36.11 -22.62
CA ASN A 81 -0.21 37.47 -22.81
C ASN A 81 -1.16 38.59 -22.31
N ASP A 82 -2.43 38.26 -22.06
CA ASP A 82 -3.39 39.13 -21.40
C ASP A 82 -3.31 38.93 -19.89
N ASN A 83 -2.69 39.88 -19.18
CA ASN A 83 -2.64 40.03 -17.71
C ASN A 83 -4.04 40.24 -17.06
N LYS A 84 -5.11 39.63 -17.58
CA LYS A 84 -6.51 39.84 -17.16
C LYS A 84 -7.00 38.83 -16.11
N CYS A 85 -6.11 38.34 -15.25
CA CYS A 85 -6.54 37.72 -14.00
C CYS A 85 -6.41 38.78 -12.91
N ASN A 86 -7.45 39.62 -12.79
CA ASN A 86 -7.64 40.45 -11.62
C ASN A 86 -8.18 39.56 -10.49
N ASP A 87 -7.31 38.76 -9.88
CA ASP A 87 -7.60 38.13 -8.61
C ASP A 87 -7.02 39.03 -7.50
N PRO A 88 -7.85 39.61 -6.61
CA PRO A 88 -7.39 40.42 -5.48
C PRO A 88 -6.52 39.66 -4.46
N ASN A 89 -6.45 38.32 -4.54
CA ASN A 89 -5.61 37.45 -3.72
C ASN A 89 -4.37 36.89 -4.45
N ALA A 90 -4.11 37.28 -5.70
CA ALA A 90 -2.92 36.85 -6.46
C ALA A 90 -1.57 37.31 -5.86
N ASP A 91 -1.60 38.21 -4.87
CA ASP A 91 -0.41 38.68 -4.13
C ASP A 91 -0.11 37.86 -2.86
N THR A 92 -0.95 36.90 -2.47
CA THR A 92 -0.62 35.96 -1.38
C THR A 92 0.23 34.80 -1.91
N ILE A 93 1.49 35.13 -2.15
CA ILE A 93 2.56 34.19 -2.49
C ILE A 93 2.61 33.08 -1.42
N VAL A 94 2.16 31.87 -1.76
CA VAL A 94 2.61 30.67 -1.05
C VAL A 94 4.11 30.56 -1.29
N LYS A 95 4.93 30.76 -0.25
CA LYS A 95 6.39 30.62 -0.34
C LYS A 95 6.72 29.25 -0.92
N GLY A 96 7.30 29.22 -2.12
CA GLY A 96 7.74 28.00 -2.81
C GLY A 96 6.98 27.66 -4.09
N SER A 97 5.93 28.42 -4.46
CA SER A 97 5.14 28.11 -5.63
C SER A 97 5.61 28.85 -6.90
N SER A 98 5.94 28.11 -7.96
CA SER A 98 6.37 28.61 -9.27
C SER A 98 5.23 29.23 -10.11
N TYR A 99 4.40 30.09 -9.52
CA TYR A 99 3.24 30.69 -10.20
C TYR A 99 3.56 32.13 -10.61
N SER A 100 3.35 32.45 -11.89
CA SER A 100 3.51 33.79 -12.44
C SER A 100 2.28 34.65 -12.18
N LYS A 101 2.49 35.96 -11.98
CA LYS A 101 1.44 36.97 -11.76
C LYS A 101 0.33 36.82 -12.81
N GLY A 102 -0.93 36.71 -12.35
CA GLY A 102 -2.10 36.55 -13.23
C GLY A 102 -2.45 35.10 -13.59
N SER A 103 -2.01 34.12 -12.81
CA SER A 103 -2.50 32.74 -12.88
C SER A 103 -3.38 32.39 -11.68
N CYS A 104 -4.35 31.49 -11.88
CA CYS A 104 -5.23 30.98 -10.82
C CYS A 104 -5.25 29.45 -10.92
N PHE A 105 -5.10 28.76 -9.78
CA PHE A 105 -5.06 27.30 -9.72
C PHE A 105 -5.60 26.81 -8.38
N SER A 106 -6.17 25.61 -8.36
CA SER A 106 -6.44 24.86 -7.13
C SER A 106 -5.11 24.39 -6.50
N PRO A 107 -4.78 24.81 -5.27
CA PRO A 107 -3.57 24.36 -4.57
C PRO A 107 -3.61 22.88 -4.18
N THR A 108 -4.80 22.28 -4.04
CA THR A 108 -4.95 20.86 -3.68
C THR A 108 -5.15 19.93 -4.87
N ALA A 109 -5.12 20.46 -6.11
CA ALA A 109 -5.36 19.68 -7.33
C ALA A 109 -4.51 18.41 -7.43
N LEU A 110 -3.22 18.49 -7.09
CA LEU A 110 -2.35 17.31 -7.06
C LEU A 110 -2.83 16.25 -6.07
N THR A 111 -3.13 16.65 -4.83
CA THR A 111 -3.57 15.73 -3.77
C THR A 111 -4.91 15.07 -4.11
N ILE A 112 -5.84 15.84 -4.67
CA ILE A 112 -7.14 15.31 -5.12
C ILE A 112 -6.93 14.27 -6.22
N VAL A 113 -6.17 14.60 -7.26
CA VAL A 113 -5.94 13.69 -8.39
C VAL A 113 -5.13 12.46 -7.97
N GLN A 114 -4.15 12.60 -7.08
CA GLN A 114 -3.43 11.47 -6.48
C GLN A 114 -4.40 10.53 -5.74
N GLY A 115 -5.24 11.08 -4.86
CA GLY A 115 -6.23 10.27 -4.11
C GLY A 115 -7.27 9.56 -4.99
N LEU A 116 -7.58 10.13 -6.16
CA LEU A 116 -8.51 9.54 -7.12
C LEU A 116 -7.87 8.52 -8.07
N CYS A 117 -6.61 8.72 -8.45
CA CYS A 117 -6.01 8.02 -9.58
C CYS A 117 -4.79 7.17 -9.26
N ASP A 118 -4.03 7.49 -8.21
CA ASP A 118 -2.85 6.70 -7.89
C ASP A 118 -3.27 5.25 -7.66
N ASP A 119 -2.42 4.34 -8.14
CA ASP A 119 -2.55 2.90 -7.91
C ASP A 119 -3.68 2.19 -8.63
N LEU A 120 -4.44 2.93 -9.43
CA LEU A 120 -5.41 2.36 -10.35
C LEU A 120 -4.76 2.06 -11.69
N THR A 121 -5.34 1.11 -12.42
CA THR A 121 -4.99 0.85 -13.83
C THR A 121 -5.70 1.84 -14.77
N THR A 122 -6.87 2.33 -14.34
CA THR A 122 -7.69 3.33 -15.03
C THR A 122 -8.29 4.30 -14.02
N CYS A 123 -8.38 5.58 -14.39
CA CYS A 123 -8.96 6.62 -13.57
C CYS A 123 -9.71 7.62 -14.45
N SER A 124 -10.76 8.24 -13.91
CA SER A 124 -11.50 9.34 -14.52
C SER A 124 -11.63 10.48 -13.53
N VAL A 125 -11.23 11.69 -13.93
CA VAL A 125 -11.36 12.90 -13.11
C VAL A 125 -12.17 13.94 -13.86
N THR A 126 -13.26 14.44 -13.27
CA THR A 126 -14.03 15.54 -13.86
C THR A 126 -13.32 16.86 -13.58
N ALA A 127 -13.16 17.69 -14.62
CA ALA A 127 -12.61 19.03 -14.49
C ALA A 127 -13.74 20.01 -14.15
N ASP A 128 -14.13 20.10 -12.89
CA ASP A 128 -15.16 21.02 -12.42
C ASP A 128 -14.89 21.54 -11.00
N ASP A 129 -15.61 22.62 -10.64
CA ASP A 129 -15.48 23.29 -9.35
C ASP A 129 -16.05 22.44 -8.19
N ALA A 130 -16.83 21.41 -8.49
CA ALA A 130 -17.28 20.45 -7.48
C ALA A 130 -16.14 19.51 -7.06
N THR A 131 -15.25 19.17 -7.99
CA THR A 131 -14.06 18.34 -7.75
C THR A 131 -12.94 19.18 -7.14
N PHE A 132 -12.76 20.42 -7.59
CA PHE A 132 -11.70 21.33 -7.15
C PHE A 132 -12.28 22.58 -6.48
N THR A 133 -12.94 22.37 -5.34
CA THR A 133 -13.70 23.40 -4.60
C THR A 133 -12.85 24.56 -4.07
N ASP A 134 -11.53 24.40 -4.07
CA ASP A 134 -10.54 25.39 -3.64
C ASP A 134 -9.97 26.20 -4.82
N SER A 135 -10.50 26.04 -6.04
CA SER A 135 -10.16 26.89 -7.17
C SER A 135 -10.54 28.35 -6.85
N THR A 136 -9.56 29.26 -6.93
CA THR A 136 -9.78 30.70 -6.76
C THR A 136 -10.05 31.42 -8.07
N CYS A 137 -10.21 30.66 -9.15
CA CYS A 137 -10.52 31.18 -10.47
C CYS A 137 -11.97 31.71 -10.52
N ASP A 138 -12.16 32.82 -11.23
CA ASP A 138 -13.51 33.34 -11.54
C ASP A 138 -14.19 32.40 -12.54
N ALA A 139 -15.36 31.86 -12.15
CA ALA A 139 -16.21 30.94 -12.91
C ALA A 139 -16.59 31.42 -14.33
N SER A 140 -16.28 32.68 -14.65
CA SER A 140 -16.48 33.28 -15.98
C SER A 140 -15.40 32.89 -17.01
N LYS A 141 -14.46 31.99 -16.70
CA LYS A 141 -13.25 31.74 -17.52
C LYS A 141 -13.03 30.26 -17.82
N SER A 142 -12.46 29.99 -19.01
CA SER A 142 -12.17 28.64 -19.49
C SER A 142 -11.06 27.92 -18.70
N GLU A 143 -11.41 27.29 -17.58
CA GLU A 143 -10.50 26.48 -16.79
C GLU A 143 -10.09 25.20 -17.51
N LYS A 144 -8.92 24.67 -17.14
CA LYS A 144 -8.39 23.42 -17.68
C LYS A 144 -7.76 22.59 -16.57
N LEU A 145 -8.06 21.29 -16.61
CA LEU A 145 -7.37 20.29 -15.82
C LEU A 145 -6.24 19.71 -16.65
N LYS A 146 -4.99 19.84 -16.19
CA LYS A 146 -3.83 19.15 -16.75
C LYS A 146 -3.30 18.16 -15.72
N ILE A 147 -3.22 16.89 -16.11
CA ILE A 147 -2.66 15.82 -15.28
C ILE A 147 -1.44 15.24 -15.99
N SER A 148 -0.30 15.18 -15.30
CA SER A 148 0.88 14.43 -15.74
C SER A 148 1.02 13.19 -14.87
N TYR A 149 1.33 12.06 -15.48
CA TYR A 149 1.41 10.77 -14.81
C TYR A 149 2.41 9.85 -15.51
N VAL A 150 2.87 8.84 -14.79
CA VAL A 150 3.62 7.71 -15.36
C VAL A 150 2.82 6.43 -15.17
N CYS A 151 3.05 5.46 -16.06
CA CYS A 151 2.56 4.11 -15.90
C CYS A 151 3.73 3.22 -15.53
N GLN A 152 3.75 2.69 -14.32
CA GLN A 152 4.85 1.87 -13.84
C GLN A 152 4.33 0.59 -13.21
N LYS A 153 5.17 -0.43 -13.22
CA LYS A 153 4.89 -1.63 -12.43
C LYS A 153 5.32 -1.35 -10.99
N PRO A 154 4.57 -1.83 -9.97
CA PRO A 154 5.07 -1.86 -8.61
C PRO A 154 6.46 -2.51 -8.58
N SER A 155 7.42 -1.88 -7.92
CA SER A 155 8.80 -2.34 -7.87
C SER A 155 9.31 -2.60 -6.46
N GLY A 156 8.50 -2.31 -5.44
CA GLY A 156 8.90 -2.50 -4.06
C GLY A 156 8.85 -3.97 -3.59
N PRO A 157 9.36 -4.25 -2.38
CA PRO A 157 9.36 -5.59 -1.79
C PRO A 157 7.95 -6.16 -1.63
N VAL A 158 7.91 -7.49 -1.67
CA VAL A 158 6.71 -8.28 -1.38
C VAL A 158 6.75 -8.69 0.09
N TYR A 159 5.60 -8.63 0.77
CA TYR A 159 5.45 -9.07 2.14
C TYR A 159 4.09 -9.72 2.40
N GLU A 160 4.02 -10.59 3.41
CA GLU A 160 2.78 -11.15 3.92
C GLU A 160 2.15 -10.22 4.98
N ARG A 161 0.91 -9.81 4.77
CA ARG A 161 0.06 -9.18 5.77
C ARG A 161 -0.80 -10.25 6.43
N TRP A 162 -0.46 -10.61 7.66
CA TRP A 162 -1.14 -11.67 8.41
C TRP A 162 -2.39 -11.14 9.10
N GLY A 163 -3.50 -11.88 9.03
CA GLY A 163 -4.79 -11.49 9.62
C GLY A 163 -5.69 -10.63 8.73
N ALA A 164 -5.25 -10.26 7.52
CA ALA A 164 -6.02 -9.46 6.57
C ALA A 164 -6.14 -10.16 5.20
N VAL A 165 -7.11 -9.75 4.38
CA VAL A 165 -7.27 -10.21 2.98
C VAL A 165 -7.08 -9.09 1.96
N THR A 166 -6.76 -7.88 2.42
CA THR A 166 -6.48 -6.69 1.61
C THR A 166 -5.12 -6.12 1.96
N CYS A 167 -4.55 -5.30 1.07
CA CYS A 167 -3.29 -4.60 1.31
C CYS A 167 -3.56 -3.13 1.70
N PRO A 168 -2.63 -2.46 2.41
CA PRO A 168 -2.67 -1.02 2.64
C PRO A 168 -2.60 -0.24 1.33
N THR A 169 -2.94 1.05 1.37
CA THR A 169 -2.92 1.93 0.19
C THR A 169 -1.52 2.14 -0.39
N SER A 170 -0.44 1.88 0.35
CA SER A 170 0.95 1.88 -0.12
C SER A 170 1.37 0.58 -0.84
N ALA A 171 0.49 -0.42 -0.92
CA ALA A 171 0.74 -1.69 -1.58
C ALA A 171 -0.40 -2.14 -2.49
N SER A 172 -0.09 -3.05 -3.41
CA SER A 172 -1.05 -3.72 -4.28
C SER A 172 -1.22 -5.18 -3.87
N LEU A 173 -2.46 -5.68 -3.89
CA LEU A 173 -2.75 -7.08 -3.61
C LEU A 173 -2.28 -7.97 -4.75
N ILE A 174 -1.42 -8.94 -4.45
CA ILE A 174 -1.08 -10.03 -5.38
C ILE A 174 -2.16 -11.12 -5.29
N TYR A 175 -2.39 -11.64 -4.08
CA TYR A 175 -3.49 -12.55 -3.79
C TYR A 175 -3.86 -12.54 -2.30
N ALA A 176 -5.09 -12.96 -2.01
CA ALA A 176 -5.58 -13.22 -0.66
C ALA A 176 -5.63 -14.74 -0.38
N GLY A 177 -5.53 -15.11 0.89
CA GLY A 177 -5.29 -16.48 1.29
C GLY A 177 -5.66 -16.80 2.74
N VAL A 178 -5.33 -18.03 3.11
CA VAL A 178 -5.43 -18.55 4.47
C VAL A 178 -4.04 -18.87 5.01
N MET A 179 -3.84 -18.68 6.31
CA MET A 179 -2.57 -18.99 6.96
C MET A 179 -2.39 -20.50 7.07
N GLY A 180 -1.27 -20.97 6.56
CA GLY A 180 -0.80 -22.36 6.68
C GLY A 180 0.42 -22.46 7.60
N GLY A 181 0.48 -23.53 8.38
CA GLY A 181 1.58 -23.82 9.29
C GLY A 181 1.66 -25.28 9.68
N ALA A 182 2.41 -25.57 10.74
CA ALA A 182 2.53 -26.92 11.29
C ALA A 182 1.30 -27.29 12.11
N ASN A 183 1.03 -28.59 12.25
CA ASN A 183 0.00 -29.09 13.16
C ASN A 183 0.41 -28.80 14.61
N PHE A 184 -0.53 -28.41 15.46
CA PHE A 184 -0.24 -28.32 16.88
C PHE A 184 0.11 -29.69 17.50
N GLY A 185 -0.37 -30.82 16.97
CA GLY A 185 -0.06 -32.14 17.54
C GLY A 185 1.21 -32.80 16.99
N GLY A 186 1.80 -32.26 15.93
CA GLY A 186 2.77 -33.00 15.10
C GLY A 186 4.22 -32.57 15.29
N THR A 187 5.14 -33.51 15.04
CA THR A 187 6.56 -33.24 14.80
C THR A 187 6.83 -33.21 13.29
N GLY A 188 7.69 -32.29 12.82
CA GLY A 188 7.95 -32.06 11.39
C GLY A 188 7.22 -30.83 10.82
N SER A 189 7.02 -30.78 9.49
CA SER A 189 6.58 -29.61 8.71
C SER A 189 7.62 -28.48 8.61
N GLY A 190 7.26 -27.38 7.95
CA GLY A 190 8.10 -26.19 7.81
C GLY A 190 8.33 -25.45 9.13
N SER A 191 9.40 -24.66 9.20
CA SER A 191 9.70 -23.78 10.35
C SER A 191 9.02 -22.40 10.25
N ASN A 192 8.39 -22.11 9.12
CA ASN A 192 7.71 -20.84 8.82
C ASN A 192 6.19 -21.02 8.61
N PHE A 193 5.49 -19.89 8.60
CA PHE A 193 4.11 -19.81 8.13
C PHE A 193 4.08 -19.51 6.63
N LEU A 194 3.00 -19.93 5.97
CA LEU A 194 2.76 -19.70 4.56
C LEU A 194 1.42 -18.97 4.39
N CYS A 195 1.38 -18.03 3.45
CA CYS A 195 0.12 -17.53 2.95
C CYS A 195 -0.33 -18.44 1.79
N LEU A 196 -1.40 -19.21 1.98
CA LEU A 196 -1.88 -20.13 0.96
C LEU A 196 -3.04 -19.49 0.20
N PRO A 197 -3.01 -19.44 -1.15
CA PRO A 197 -4.16 -18.96 -1.92
C PRO A 197 -5.43 -19.72 -1.55
N THR A 198 -6.57 -19.03 -1.50
CA THR A 198 -7.87 -19.64 -1.16
C THR A 198 -8.30 -20.72 -2.17
N ASN A 199 -7.84 -20.61 -3.42
CA ASN A 199 -8.12 -21.55 -4.50
C ASN A 199 -6.80 -22.15 -5.02
N PRO A 200 -6.20 -23.15 -4.32
CA PRO A 200 -5.00 -23.80 -4.79
C PRO A 200 -5.28 -24.64 -6.04
N SER A 201 -4.41 -24.54 -7.05
CA SER A 201 -4.41 -25.45 -8.20
C SER A 201 -3.39 -26.57 -7.97
N THR A 202 -3.80 -27.83 -8.16
CA THR A 202 -2.90 -28.99 -8.08
C THR A 202 -2.00 -29.14 -9.32
N GLY A 203 -2.04 -28.19 -10.26
CA GLY A 203 -1.28 -28.27 -11.51
C GLY A 203 -1.67 -29.46 -12.40
N GLY A 204 -2.84 -30.07 -12.15
CA GLY A 204 -3.38 -31.17 -12.94
C GLY A 204 -2.72 -32.53 -12.69
N THR A 205 -1.79 -32.65 -11.73
CA THR A 205 -1.14 -33.92 -11.41
C THR A 205 -1.71 -34.51 -10.13
N ASN A 206 -2.60 -35.50 -10.29
CA ASN A 206 -3.07 -36.31 -9.17
C ASN A 206 -1.99 -37.34 -8.83
N PHE A 207 -1.04 -36.97 -7.97
CA PHE A 207 -0.14 -37.93 -7.36
C PHE A 207 -0.77 -38.54 -6.11
N THR A 208 -0.79 -39.87 -6.03
CA THR A 208 -1.10 -40.58 -4.80
C THR A 208 0.08 -40.39 -3.84
N LEU A 209 -0.05 -39.46 -2.90
CA LEU A 209 0.94 -39.29 -1.85
C LEU A 209 0.94 -40.52 -0.95
N GLY A 210 2.13 -41.10 -0.71
CA GLY A 210 2.33 -42.15 0.28
C GLY A 210 2.06 -41.67 1.71
N THR A 211 2.32 -42.54 2.68
CA THR A 211 2.17 -42.23 4.11
C THR A 211 3.17 -41.19 4.61
N ASP A 212 4.37 -41.16 4.04
CA ASP A 212 5.43 -40.21 4.39
C ASP A 212 5.30 -38.94 3.56
N LYS A 213 4.67 -37.90 4.13
CA LYS A 213 4.42 -36.63 3.45
C LYS A 213 4.67 -35.44 4.36
N GLY A 214 5.15 -34.35 3.76
CA GLY A 214 5.08 -33.04 4.38
C GLY A 214 3.62 -32.60 4.45
N ALA A 215 3.20 -32.08 5.61
CA ALA A 215 1.83 -31.64 5.83
C ALA A 215 1.80 -30.17 6.23
N ILE A 216 0.83 -29.44 5.65
CA ILE A 216 0.51 -28.06 5.98
C ILE A 216 -0.91 -28.05 6.52
N PHE A 217 -1.11 -27.34 7.62
CA PHE A 217 -2.38 -27.25 8.32
C PHE A 217 -2.82 -25.79 8.40
N GLY A 218 -4.14 -25.56 8.38
CA GLY A 218 -4.67 -24.23 8.65
C GLY A 218 -4.28 -23.76 10.04
N THR A 219 -3.99 -22.47 10.16
CA THR A 219 -3.57 -21.85 11.42
C THR A 219 -4.73 -21.09 12.04
N GLN A 220 -4.95 -21.32 13.33
CA GLN A 220 -5.94 -20.60 14.13
C GLN A 220 -5.27 -19.73 15.19
N LEU A 221 -5.93 -18.62 15.50
CA LEU A 221 -5.66 -17.88 16.72
C LEU A 221 -6.34 -18.58 17.90
N ILE A 222 -5.58 -18.80 18.95
CA ILE A 222 -6.06 -19.30 20.23
C ILE A 222 -5.84 -18.21 21.26
N THR A 223 -6.89 -17.82 21.96
CA THR A 223 -6.85 -16.84 23.05
C THR A 223 -7.24 -17.53 24.35
N ASP A 224 -6.75 -17.05 25.49
CA ASP A 224 -7.30 -17.41 26.78
C ASP A 224 -8.35 -16.38 27.21
N SER A 225 -9.34 -16.83 27.97
CA SER A 225 -10.42 -16.00 28.51
C SER A 225 -9.98 -14.92 29.50
N ALA A 226 -8.67 -14.78 29.75
CA ALA A 226 -8.07 -13.84 30.70
C ALA A 226 -7.41 -12.63 30.01
N GLY A 227 -7.33 -12.61 28.68
CA GLY A 227 -6.82 -11.47 27.91
C GLY A 227 -7.89 -10.40 27.62
N PRO A 228 -7.50 -9.21 27.15
CA PRO A 228 -8.41 -8.12 26.77
C PRO A 228 -9.20 -8.39 25.47
N TYR A 229 -9.20 -9.63 24.98
CA TYR A 229 -9.72 -10.00 23.67
C TYR A 229 -11.06 -10.71 23.80
N SER A 230 -11.91 -10.55 22.79
CA SER A 230 -13.20 -11.23 22.76
C SER A 230 -13.04 -12.76 22.75
N SER A 231 -13.89 -13.46 23.49
CA SER A 231 -14.02 -14.92 23.44
C SER A 231 -14.38 -15.44 22.04
N SER A 232 -14.86 -14.56 21.14
CA SER A 232 -15.09 -14.87 19.72
C SER A 232 -13.81 -15.06 18.89
N LEU A 233 -12.63 -14.74 19.43
CA LEU A 233 -11.35 -14.93 18.75
C LEU A 233 -10.73 -16.30 18.96
N ASP A 234 -11.25 -17.10 19.91
CA ASP A 234 -10.76 -18.46 20.10
C ASP A 234 -11.11 -19.36 18.91
N SER A 235 -10.13 -20.16 18.49
CA SER A 235 -10.23 -21.02 17.30
C SER A 235 -10.53 -20.27 15.98
N LEU A 236 -10.22 -18.97 15.92
CA LEU A 236 -10.44 -18.16 14.72
C LEU A 236 -9.47 -18.56 13.61
N GLU A 237 -9.99 -18.94 12.44
CA GLU A 237 -9.14 -19.19 11.28
C GLU A 237 -8.51 -17.89 10.79
N LEU A 238 -7.19 -17.93 10.58
CA LEU A 238 -6.44 -16.75 10.21
C LEU A 238 -6.25 -16.67 8.70
N THR A 239 -6.52 -15.47 8.17
CA THR A 239 -6.35 -15.13 6.76
C THR A 239 -5.01 -14.42 6.54
N CYS A 240 -4.64 -14.25 5.28
CA CYS A 240 -3.45 -13.49 4.90
C CYS A 240 -3.62 -12.84 3.53
N ALA A 241 -2.83 -11.80 3.27
CA ALA A 241 -2.70 -11.17 1.97
C ALA A 241 -1.22 -11.10 1.61
N LEU A 242 -0.88 -11.46 0.36
CA LEU A 242 0.45 -11.21 -0.17
C LEU A 242 0.43 -9.86 -0.89
N CYS A 243 1.21 -8.92 -0.37
CA CYS A 243 1.21 -7.52 -0.79
C CYS A 243 2.53 -7.15 -1.45
N GLN A 244 2.47 -6.41 -2.56
CA GLN A 244 3.64 -5.78 -3.16
C GLN A 244 3.59 -4.28 -2.92
N THR A 245 4.60 -3.73 -2.24
CA THR A 245 4.68 -2.27 -2.09
C THR A 245 4.92 -1.60 -3.44
N LYS A 246 4.36 -0.41 -3.59
CA LYS A 246 4.35 0.29 -4.89
C LYS A 246 5.73 0.86 -5.23
N SER A 247 6.35 1.54 -4.26
CA SER A 247 7.64 2.21 -4.42
C SER A 247 8.57 2.07 -3.21
N ALA A 248 8.21 1.32 -2.17
CA ALA A 248 9.09 1.15 -1.03
C ALA A 248 10.42 0.47 -1.40
N GLU A 249 11.50 0.88 -0.76
CA GLU A 249 12.82 0.26 -0.90
C GLU A 249 12.93 -1.02 -0.08
N THR A 250 12.31 -1.02 1.10
CA THR A 250 12.42 -2.10 2.07
C THR A 250 11.22 -2.13 3.00
N THR A 251 10.98 -3.30 3.58
CA THR A 251 9.92 -3.59 4.55
C THR A 251 10.50 -4.38 5.71
N PHE A 252 10.08 -4.10 6.94
CA PHE A 252 10.38 -4.98 8.07
C PHE A 252 9.37 -4.84 9.22
N MET A 253 9.27 -5.88 10.05
CA MET A 253 8.56 -5.81 11.32
C MET A 253 9.47 -5.18 12.38
N TYR A 254 9.00 -4.15 13.09
CA TYR A 254 9.76 -3.54 14.19
C TYR A 254 9.16 -3.94 15.55
N PRO A 255 9.60 -5.06 16.15
CA PRO A 255 8.98 -5.58 17.35
C PRO A 255 9.31 -4.74 18.60
N GLY A 256 8.29 -4.46 19.41
CA GLY A 256 8.45 -3.89 20.76
C GLY A 256 8.37 -2.37 20.82
N TYR A 257 8.11 -1.72 19.69
CA TYR A 257 7.93 -0.27 19.59
C TYR A 257 6.58 0.01 18.94
N PRO A 258 5.83 1.06 19.36
CA PRO A 258 4.54 1.38 18.77
C PRO A 258 4.64 2.22 17.48
N VAL A 259 5.83 2.74 17.16
CA VAL A 259 6.07 3.68 16.04
C VAL A 259 7.31 3.24 15.27
N CYS A 260 7.30 3.42 13.95
CA CYS A 260 8.46 3.16 13.10
C CYS A 260 9.63 4.11 13.42
N PRO A 261 10.89 3.67 13.21
CA PRO A 261 12.04 4.55 13.37
C PRO A 261 12.03 5.67 12.33
N ALA A 262 12.80 6.74 12.57
CA ALA A 262 12.88 7.87 11.66
C ALA A 262 13.27 7.43 10.22
N GLY A 263 12.57 7.98 9.23
CA GLY A 263 12.74 7.60 7.83
C GLY A 263 11.96 6.36 7.40
N PHE A 264 11.08 5.84 8.25
CA PHE A 264 10.16 4.76 7.92
C PHE A 264 8.72 5.15 8.26
N ASP A 265 7.81 4.74 7.39
CA ASP A 265 6.38 4.94 7.53
C ASP A 265 5.71 3.65 8.01
N LEU A 266 4.58 3.83 8.70
CA LEU A 266 3.76 2.72 9.18
C LEU A 266 2.95 2.13 8.02
N GLU A 267 3.20 0.86 7.70
CA GLU A 267 2.45 0.11 6.69
C GLU A 267 1.17 -0.50 7.30
N TYR A 268 1.31 -1.18 8.44
CA TYR A 268 0.19 -1.62 9.29
C TYR A 268 0.68 -1.85 10.72
N ALA A 269 -0.25 -1.88 11.68
CA ALA A 269 0.06 -2.20 13.08
C ALA A 269 -0.71 -3.45 13.53
N GLY A 270 -0.10 -4.21 14.44
CA GLY A 270 -0.65 -5.47 14.90
C GLY A 270 -0.04 -5.96 16.20
N TYR A 271 -0.28 -7.24 16.47
CA TYR A 271 0.17 -7.94 17.68
C TYR A 271 1.23 -8.97 17.32
N LEU A 272 2.24 -9.12 18.17
CA LEU A 272 3.18 -10.23 18.01
C LEU A 272 2.46 -11.53 18.35
N VAL A 273 2.51 -12.46 17.41
CA VAL A 273 2.03 -13.82 17.65
C VAL A 273 3.13 -14.82 17.32
N SER A 274 3.08 -15.94 18.04
CA SER A 274 3.94 -17.11 17.83
C SER A 274 3.15 -18.37 18.08
N GLU A 275 3.71 -19.54 17.74
CA GLU A 275 3.07 -20.79 18.14
C GLU A 275 2.95 -20.91 19.66
N LYS A 276 1.91 -21.61 20.12
CA LYS A 276 1.69 -21.92 21.54
C LYS A 276 2.89 -22.68 22.12
N ALA A 277 3.49 -22.14 23.18
CA ALA A 277 4.51 -22.83 23.95
C ALA A 277 3.99 -24.17 24.49
N THR A 278 4.63 -25.27 24.10
CA THR A 278 4.32 -26.63 24.56
C THR A 278 5.64 -27.42 24.61
N SER A 279 5.80 -28.30 25.60
CA SER A 279 6.99 -29.14 25.74
C SER A 279 7.23 -30.01 24.49
N GLY A 280 8.50 -30.20 24.11
CA GLY A 280 8.89 -31.07 23.00
C GLY A 280 8.71 -30.50 21.60
N ARG A 281 8.48 -29.19 21.46
CA ARG A 281 8.28 -28.53 20.16
C ARG A 281 9.46 -27.67 19.72
N THR A 282 9.63 -27.53 18.42
CA THR A 282 10.58 -26.60 17.82
C THR A 282 9.97 -25.21 17.69
N SER A 283 10.74 -24.18 18.04
CA SER A 283 10.33 -22.78 17.89
C SER A 283 10.06 -22.45 16.42
N LYS A 284 8.99 -21.69 16.18
CA LYS A 284 8.66 -21.12 14.86
C LYS A 284 8.92 -19.61 14.86
N GLY A 285 8.84 -19.01 13.67
CA GLY A 285 8.98 -17.57 13.49
C GLY A 285 7.89 -16.77 14.23
N TYR A 286 8.23 -15.54 14.56
CA TYR A 286 7.29 -14.53 15.05
C TYR A 286 6.71 -13.76 13.88
N LEU A 287 5.45 -13.35 13.99
CA LEU A 287 4.79 -12.52 12.98
C LEU A 287 3.92 -11.43 13.60
N CYS A 288 3.69 -10.37 12.83
CA CYS A 288 2.78 -9.28 13.19
C CYS A 288 1.38 -9.62 12.66
N LEU A 289 0.45 -9.95 13.55
CA LEU A 289 -0.95 -10.19 13.23
C LEU A 289 -1.70 -8.86 13.23
N ASP A 290 -2.28 -8.47 12.11
CA ASP A 290 -2.96 -7.19 11.93
C ASP A 290 -4.02 -6.93 13.01
N ALA A 291 -4.00 -5.74 13.61
CA ALA A 291 -4.90 -5.39 14.71
C ALA A 291 -6.38 -5.40 14.28
N SER A 292 -6.68 -5.14 13.01
CA SER A 292 -8.05 -5.22 12.48
C SER A 292 -8.64 -6.62 12.55
N ARG A 293 -7.82 -7.66 12.77
CA ARG A 293 -8.32 -9.03 12.97
C ARG A 293 -8.83 -9.29 14.39
N LEU A 294 -8.50 -8.43 15.35
CA LEU A 294 -8.80 -8.63 16.78
C LEU A 294 -9.88 -7.67 17.32
N LEU A 295 -10.34 -6.73 16.51
CA LEU A 295 -11.43 -5.77 16.79
C LEU A 295 -12.71 -6.21 16.09
#